data_AF-X0RUJ9-F1
#
_entry.id   AF-X0RUJ9-F1
#
_cell.length_a   1.000
_cell.length_b   1.000
_cell.length_c   1.000
_cell.angle_alpha   90.00
_cell.angle_beta   90.00
_cell.angle_gamma   90.00
#
_symmetry.space_group_name_H-M   'P 1'
#
loop_
_entity.id
_entity.type
_entity.pdbx_description
1 polymer ?
#
loop_
_entity_poly.entity_id
_entity_poly.type
_entity_poly.pdbx_seq_one_letter_code
_entity_poly.pdbx_strand_id
1 'polypeptide(L)'
;MRDIDIADLITTTLYNEPKGRFINMAPELQKYVVMRELLTKRGGMVVKKGGIGIKETLMVDAGGRSRFVGELEEDVVTIQDHLQKMQLNWCLLTDNMAYGKSEILENKGRERINNVIKPRRMAMMIRVAASMEDAFFDAPDVSNPLTPWGLKYWIVKNATIGFNGGLPSGFTTVANINLTTVPQFKNYTGTYTTISKTDLVEKLRTAHRMTDWVSPVKMSDFHGDFGQRRVLFVNEETILGLENIGEA
;
A
#
# COMPACT_ATOMS: atom_id res chain seq x y z
N MET A 1 8.58 28.78 50.20
CA MET A 1 7.98 29.84 49.36
C MET A 1 8.34 29.54 47.93
N ARG A 2 7.39 29.53 46.99
CA ARG A 2 7.74 29.57 45.57
C ARG A 2 8.18 31.01 45.32
N ASP A 3 9.28 31.23 44.60
CA ASP A 3 9.90 32.55 44.36
C ASP A 3 9.05 33.52 43.50
N ILE A 4 7.73 33.31 43.45
CA ILE A 4 6.73 34.12 42.78
C ILE A 4 6.37 35.40 43.56
N ASP A 5 6.83 35.54 44.81
CA ASP A 5 6.48 36.67 45.68
C ASP A 5 7.42 37.88 45.54
N ILE A 6 8.49 37.80 44.73
CA ILE A 6 9.46 38.89 44.53
C ILE A 6 9.18 39.61 43.21
N ALA A 7 8.45 40.73 43.28
CA ALA A 7 8.01 41.51 42.12
C ALA A 7 9.16 42.03 41.23
N ASP A 8 10.30 42.38 41.83
CA ASP A 8 11.49 42.85 41.09
C ASP A 8 12.17 41.72 40.31
N LEU A 9 12.12 40.48 40.81
CA LEU A 9 12.70 39.34 40.11
C LEU A 9 11.88 39.00 38.86
N ILE A 10 10.56 39.04 38.97
CA ILE A 10 9.64 38.78 37.84
C ILE A 10 9.78 39.84 36.74
N THR A 11 10.03 41.09 37.10
CA THR A 11 10.15 42.20 36.13
C THR A 11 11.54 42.28 35.49
N THR A 12 12.59 41.82 36.18
CA THR A 12 13.97 41.92 35.71
C THR A 12 14.52 40.63 35.07
N THR A 13 13.88 39.48 35.28
CA THR A 13 14.34 38.20 34.72
C THR A 13 13.46 37.71 33.58
N LEU A 14 14.06 37.53 32.40
CA LEU A 14 13.43 36.84 31.28
C LEU A 14 13.38 35.34 31.55
N TYR A 15 12.28 34.70 31.15
CA TYR A 15 12.22 33.24 31.11
C TYR A 15 13.30 32.68 30.18
N ASN A 16 13.84 31.51 30.50
CA ASN A 16 14.84 30.85 29.67
C ASN A 16 14.23 30.43 28.33
N GLU A 17 14.43 31.25 27.30
CA GLU A 17 14.00 30.97 25.93
C GLU A 17 15.08 30.18 25.19
N PRO A 18 14.84 28.90 24.84
CA PRO A 18 15.81 28.12 24.09
C PRO A 18 15.93 28.65 22.67
N LYS A 19 17.01 29.40 22.39
CA LYS A 19 17.26 29.99 21.06
C LYS A 19 17.34 28.91 19.99
N GLY A 20 16.60 29.10 18.91
CA GLY A 20 16.65 28.27 17.70
C GLY A 20 15.92 26.93 17.78
N ARG A 21 15.18 26.66 18.87
CA ARG A 21 14.40 25.43 19.04
C ARG A 21 12.91 25.75 19.08
N PHE A 22 12.12 24.99 18.33
CA PHE A 22 10.67 24.94 18.46
C PHE A 22 10.23 23.49 18.58
N ILE A 23 9.14 23.25 19.31
CA ILE A 23 8.49 21.95 19.39
C ILE A 23 7.41 21.93 18.32
N ASN A 24 7.42 20.91 17.47
CA ASN A 24 6.44 20.80 16.40
C ASN A 24 5.25 19.94 16.85
N MET A 25 4.07 20.56 16.93
CA MET A 25 2.79 19.90 17.22
C MET A 25 1.82 19.98 16.03
N ALA A 26 2.29 20.43 14.87
CA ALA A 26 1.47 20.59 13.67
C ALA A 26 1.01 19.28 12.97
N PRO A 27 1.66 18.10 13.11
CA PRO A 27 1.16 16.91 12.43
C PRO A 27 -0.18 16.45 13.01
N GLU A 28 -1.17 16.26 12.14
CA GLU A 28 -2.52 15.80 12.53
C GLU A 28 -2.52 14.30 12.87
N LEU A 29 -1.79 13.49 12.09
CA LEU A 29 -1.65 12.06 12.33
C LEU A 29 -0.50 11.76 13.28
N GLN A 30 -0.71 10.81 14.19
CA GLN A 30 0.34 10.32 15.10
C GLN A 30 1.48 9.59 14.35
N LYS A 31 1.15 8.95 13.22
CA LYS A 31 2.11 8.19 12.42
C LYS A 31 1.76 8.29 10.93
N TYR A 32 2.72 8.77 10.14
CA TYR A 32 2.67 8.79 8.68
C TYR A 32 3.35 7.53 8.16
N VAL A 33 2.59 6.48 7.85
CA VAL A 33 3.08 5.14 7.45
C VAL A 33 3.79 5.17 6.10
N VAL A 34 3.24 5.87 5.11
CA VAL A 34 3.79 5.98 3.76
C VAL A 34 5.15 6.66 3.78
N MET A 35 5.26 7.83 4.41
CA MET A 35 6.52 8.58 4.45
C MET A 35 7.57 7.93 5.36
N ARG A 36 7.15 7.32 6.48
CA ARG A 36 8.08 6.78 7.48
C ARG A 36 8.49 5.34 7.21
N GLU A 37 7.59 4.51 6.67
CA GLU A 37 7.82 3.07 6.55
C GLU A 37 7.98 2.70 5.07
N LEU A 38 7.03 3.03 4.21
CA LEU A 38 7.00 2.55 2.81
C LEU A 38 8.08 3.18 1.92
N LEU A 39 8.22 4.51 1.92
CA LEU A 39 9.16 5.22 1.06
C LEU A 39 10.61 5.24 1.56
N THR A 40 10.89 4.54 2.65
CA THR A 40 12.26 4.40 3.16
C THR A 40 12.94 3.20 2.53
N LYS A 41 14.28 3.19 2.53
CA LYS A 41 15.06 2.01 2.10
C LYS A 41 14.69 0.73 2.84
N ARG A 42 14.15 0.84 4.06
CA ARG A 42 13.70 -0.28 4.89
C ARG A 42 12.31 -0.80 4.49
N GLY A 43 11.48 0.04 3.87
CA GLY A 43 10.13 -0.32 3.43
C GLY A 43 10.08 -1.28 2.25
N GLY A 44 11.22 -1.55 1.59
CA GLY A 44 11.30 -2.52 0.51
C GLY A 44 10.56 -2.11 -0.78
N MET A 45 9.99 -0.90 -0.85
CA MET A 45 9.26 -0.46 -2.03
C MET A 45 10.22 -0.28 -3.22
N VAL A 46 9.94 -1.01 -4.30
CA VAL A 46 10.71 -0.89 -5.55
C VAL A 46 10.24 0.34 -6.29
N VAL A 47 11.04 1.41 -6.24
CA VAL A 47 10.80 2.62 -7.03
C VAL A 47 11.18 2.34 -8.48
N LYS A 48 10.17 2.09 -9.33
CA LYS A 48 10.36 2.03 -10.78
C LYS A 48 10.69 3.43 -11.31
N LYS A 49 11.61 3.52 -12.27
CA LYS A 49 12.14 4.78 -12.80
C LYS A 49 11.89 4.88 -14.31
N GLY A 50 11.56 6.09 -14.77
CA GLY A 50 11.45 6.42 -16.18
C GLY A 50 10.06 6.20 -16.79
N GLY A 51 9.91 6.63 -18.04
CA GLY A 51 8.66 6.53 -18.80
C GLY A 51 7.56 7.50 -18.34
N ILE A 52 6.46 7.52 -19.09
CA ILE A 52 5.22 8.27 -18.79
C ILE A 52 4.39 7.53 -17.71
N GLY A 53 4.72 6.26 -17.45
CA GLY A 53 4.01 5.43 -16.50
C GLY A 53 4.66 4.05 -16.34
N ILE A 54 4.01 3.21 -15.54
CA ILE A 54 4.36 1.80 -15.34
C ILE A 54 3.54 0.97 -16.32
N LYS A 55 4.20 0.09 -17.07
CA LYS A 55 3.56 -0.92 -17.92
C LYS A 55 4.14 -2.29 -17.59
N GLU A 56 3.27 -3.26 -17.38
CA GLU A 56 3.64 -4.66 -17.13
C GLU A 56 2.81 -5.57 -18.03
N THR A 57 3.42 -6.64 -18.53
CA THR A 57 2.70 -7.64 -19.33
C THR A 57 2.45 -8.85 -18.44
N LEU A 58 1.18 -9.17 -18.24
CA LEU A 58 0.72 -10.28 -17.42
C LEU A 58 0.33 -11.43 -18.33
N MET A 59 0.70 -12.65 -17.95
CA MET A 59 0.12 -13.85 -18.52
C MET A 59 -1.15 -14.18 -17.74
N VAL A 60 -2.30 -14.11 -18.40
CA VAL A 60 -3.63 -14.21 -17.79
C VAL A 60 -4.30 -15.56 -18.03
N ASP A 61 -3.81 -16.31 -19.02
CA ASP A 61 -4.28 -17.65 -19.31
C ASP A 61 -3.10 -18.54 -19.69
N ALA A 62 -3.10 -19.77 -19.16
CA ALA A 62 -2.17 -20.81 -19.59
C ALA A 62 -2.54 -21.34 -20.98
N GLY A 63 -3.83 -21.24 -21.34
CA GLY A 63 -4.46 -21.78 -22.54
C GLY A 63 -4.10 -23.24 -22.83
N GLY A 64 -4.71 -23.77 -23.88
CA GLY A 64 -4.66 -25.20 -24.18
C GLY A 64 -5.33 -26.06 -23.09
N ARG A 65 -5.62 -27.31 -23.44
CA ARG A 65 -6.04 -28.33 -22.47
C ARG A 65 -5.05 -29.46 -22.55
N SER A 66 -4.28 -29.71 -21.48
CA SER A 66 -3.58 -30.98 -21.35
C SER A 66 -4.65 -32.07 -21.25
N ARG A 67 -4.68 -32.95 -22.25
CA ARG A 67 -5.60 -34.09 -22.29
C ARG A 67 -4.81 -35.37 -22.41
N PHE A 68 -5.29 -36.40 -21.72
CA PHE A 68 -4.79 -37.75 -21.93
C PHE A 68 -5.40 -38.26 -23.23
N VAL A 69 -4.57 -38.47 -24.25
CA VAL A 69 -5.00 -38.95 -25.57
C VAL A 69 -4.72 -40.44 -25.70
N GLY A 70 -5.61 -41.14 -26.40
CA GLY A 70 -5.34 -42.48 -26.92
C GLY A 70 -4.40 -42.41 -28.14
N GLU A 71 -3.80 -43.55 -28.51
CA GLU A 71 -2.79 -43.64 -29.57
C GLU A 71 -3.26 -43.14 -30.96
N LEU A 72 -4.58 -43.10 -31.20
CA LEU A 72 -5.18 -42.77 -32.50
C LEU A 72 -6.16 -41.58 -32.46
N GLU A 73 -6.19 -40.80 -31.38
CA GLU A 73 -7.06 -39.61 -31.34
C GLU A 73 -6.49 -38.47 -32.18
N GLU A 74 -7.35 -37.84 -32.98
CA GLU A 74 -6.98 -36.67 -33.78
C GLU A 74 -6.76 -35.44 -32.90
N ASP A 75 -5.73 -34.66 -33.27
CA ASP A 75 -5.40 -33.42 -32.59
C ASP A 75 -6.08 -32.21 -33.21
N VAL A 76 -6.76 -31.42 -32.37
CA VAL A 76 -7.41 -30.17 -32.77
C VAL A 76 -6.70 -29.04 -32.03
N VAL A 77 -5.86 -28.31 -32.74
CA VAL A 77 -5.05 -27.23 -32.18
C VAL A 77 -5.75 -25.89 -32.36
N THR A 78 -5.96 -25.17 -31.25
CA THR A 78 -6.46 -23.78 -31.27
C THR A 78 -5.41 -22.86 -30.67
N ILE A 79 -5.05 -21.79 -31.39
CA ILE A 79 -4.12 -20.76 -30.90
C ILE A 79 -4.91 -19.74 -30.07
N GLN A 80 -4.53 -19.57 -28.80
CA GLN A 80 -5.16 -18.63 -27.88
C GLN A 80 -4.22 -17.44 -27.59
N ASP A 81 -4.80 -16.32 -27.17
CA ASP A 81 -4.02 -15.20 -26.63
C ASP A 81 -3.91 -15.35 -25.11
N HIS A 82 -2.71 -15.12 -24.59
CA HIS A 82 -2.34 -15.40 -23.21
C HIS A 82 -1.93 -14.14 -22.46
N LEU A 83 -1.67 -13.03 -23.17
CA LEU A 83 -0.99 -11.87 -22.60
C LEU A 83 -1.90 -10.64 -22.55
N GLN A 84 -1.93 -9.97 -21.39
CA GLN A 84 -2.61 -8.69 -21.21
C GLN A 84 -1.67 -7.65 -20.62
N LYS A 85 -1.79 -6.40 -21.08
CA LYS A 85 -0.94 -5.28 -20.64
C LYS A 85 -1.63 -4.46 -19.55
N MET A 86 -1.02 -4.46 -18.37
CA MET A 86 -1.35 -3.54 -17.29
C MET A 86 -0.65 -2.20 -17.53
N GLN A 87 -1.35 -1.08 -17.36
CA GLN A 87 -0.78 0.26 -17.52
C GLN A 87 -1.31 1.25 -16.48
N LEU A 88 -0.40 2.06 -15.92
CA LEU A 88 -0.71 3.20 -15.07
C LEU A 88 0.22 4.37 -15.37
N ASN A 89 -0.30 5.60 -15.29
CA ASN A 89 0.47 6.82 -15.52
C ASN A 89 1.00 7.38 -14.20
N TRP A 90 2.11 8.12 -14.27
CA TRP A 90 2.67 8.83 -13.11
C TRP A 90 1.78 10.02 -12.70
N CYS A 91 1.73 10.30 -11.39
CA CYS A 91 1.07 11.46 -10.80
C CYS A 91 2.10 12.39 -10.15
N LEU A 92 1.83 13.70 -10.14
CA LEU A 92 2.72 14.73 -9.60
C LEU A 92 2.07 15.40 -8.40
N LEU A 93 2.84 15.63 -7.34
CA LEU A 93 2.41 16.34 -6.13
C LEU A 93 3.28 17.58 -5.93
N THR A 94 2.66 18.72 -5.70
CA THR A 94 3.34 20.01 -5.46
C THR A 94 2.71 20.74 -4.29
N ASP A 95 3.52 21.30 -3.40
CA ASP A 95 3.11 22.28 -2.38
C ASP A 95 4.02 23.52 -2.49
N ASN A 96 3.46 24.69 -2.18
CA ASN A 96 4.11 25.98 -2.38
C ASN A 96 4.37 26.67 -1.04
N MET A 97 5.54 27.30 -0.93
CA MET A 97 5.89 28.18 0.19
C MET A 97 6.33 29.54 -0.35
N ALA A 98 5.77 30.62 0.21
CA ALA A 98 6.19 31.99 -0.05
C ALA A 98 6.86 32.60 1.18
N TYR A 99 7.80 33.51 0.96
CA TYR A 99 8.40 34.33 2.00
C TYR A 99 8.82 35.70 1.43
N GLY A 100 8.76 36.73 2.27
CA GLY A 100 9.24 38.06 1.92
C GLY A 100 10.74 38.21 2.19
N LYS A 101 11.44 39.00 1.37
CA LYS A 101 12.86 39.31 1.63
C LYS A 101 13.04 40.17 2.89
N SER A 102 12.14 41.12 3.14
CA SER A 102 12.18 41.99 4.34
C SER A 102 12.10 41.18 5.62
N GLU A 103 11.22 40.17 5.66
CA GLU A 103 11.06 39.26 6.79
C GLU A 103 12.36 38.49 7.13
N ILE A 104 13.16 38.14 6.12
CA ILE A 104 14.47 37.49 6.32
C ILE A 104 15.50 38.49 6.86
N LEU A 105 15.46 39.74 6.38
CA LEU A 105 16.38 40.78 6.81
C LEU A 105 16.11 41.19 8.26
N GLU A 106 14.84 41.26 8.65
CA GLU A 106 14.39 41.51 10.02
C GLU A 106 14.70 40.31 10.94
N ASN A 107 14.61 39.07 10.44
CA ASN A 107 14.94 37.86 11.19
C ASN A 107 16.42 37.43 11.06
N LYS A 108 17.36 38.37 11.19
CA LYS A 108 18.81 38.14 11.15
C LYS A 108 19.50 38.79 12.37
N GLY A 109 20.69 38.32 12.74
CA GLY A 109 21.49 38.90 13.84
C GLY A 109 21.48 38.09 15.14
N ARG A 110 22.01 38.70 16.22
CA ARG A 110 22.07 38.12 17.59
C ARG A 110 20.69 38.13 18.28
N GLU A 111 19.80 38.94 17.76
CA GLU A 111 18.42 39.20 18.16
C GLU A 111 17.47 38.10 17.67
N ARG A 112 17.92 37.24 16.74
CA ARG A 112 17.13 36.12 16.23
C ARG A 112 16.90 35.05 17.30
N ILE A 113 15.70 35.04 17.88
CA ILE A 113 15.25 34.00 18.80
C ILE A 113 14.94 32.71 18.05
N ASN A 114 14.14 32.78 16.97
CA ASN A 114 13.81 31.65 16.10
C ASN A 114 13.79 32.05 14.62
N ASN A 115 14.20 31.12 13.75
CA ASN A 115 14.19 31.32 12.30
C ASN A 115 12.78 31.10 11.75
N VAL A 116 12.20 32.11 11.10
CA VAL A 116 10.82 32.08 10.54
C VAL A 116 10.64 31.19 9.30
N ILE A 117 11.70 30.93 8.52
CA ILE A 117 11.64 30.07 7.32
C ILE A 117 11.53 28.60 7.71
N LYS A 118 12.28 28.18 8.74
CA LYS A 118 12.34 26.76 9.17
C LYS A 118 10.96 26.17 9.52
N PRO A 119 10.11 26.78 10.36
CA PRO A 119 8.79 26.24 10.67
C PRO A 119 7.88 26.23 9.45
N ARG A 120 7.98 27.21 8.54
CA ARG A 120 7.20 27.22 7.28
C ARG A 120 7.58 26.09 6.34
N ARG A 121 8.88 25.82 6.16
CA ARG A 121 9.35 24.67 5.37
C ARG A 121 8.90 23.36 5.99
N MET A 122 8.96 23.26 7.32
CA MET A 122 8.50 22.08 8.04
C MET A 122 6.99 21.89 7.91
N ALA A 123 6.20 22.96 7.99
CA ALA A 123 4.75 22.93 7.75
C ALA A 123 4.42 22.46 6.33
N MET A 124 5.12 22.97 5.31
CA MET A 124 4.97 22.53 3.92
C MET A 124 5.26 21.02 3.78
N MET A 125 6.34 20.52 4.39
CA MET A 125 6.67 19.09 4.36
C MET A 125 5.61 18.23 5.07
N ILE A 126 5.02 18.72 6.16
CA ILE A 126 3.95 18.02 6.87
C ILE A 126 2.68 17.97 6.01
N ARG A 127 2.32 19.06 5.33
CA ARG A 127 1.16 19.07 4.42
C ARG A 127 1.35 18.12 3.25
N VAL A 128 2.53 18.11 2.65
CA VAL A 128 2.89 17.14 1.61
C VAL A 128 2.74 15.71 2.14
N ALA A 129 3.24 15.43 3.34
CA ALA A 129 3.10 14.10 3.96
C ALA A 129 1.63 13.72 4.23
N ALA A 130 0.82 14.64 4.75
CA ALA A 130 -0.61 14.41 4.99
C ALA A 130 -1.38 14.13 3.71
N SER A 131 -1.23 15.00 2.70
CA SER A 131 -1.89 14.81 1.40
C SER A 131 -1.52 13.47 0.74
N MET A 132 -0.30 13.00 0.95
CA MET A 132 0.15 11.73 0.39
C MET A 132 -0.36 10.51 1.16
N GLU A 133 -0.53 10.60 2.48
CA GLU A 133 -1.21 9.56 3.28
C GLU A 133 -2.67 9.41 2.86
N ASP A 134 -3.39 10.53 2.79
CA ASP A 134 -4.80 10.54 2.40
C ASP A 134 -4.98 9.93 1.01
N ALA A 135 -4.16 10.37 0.05
CA ALA A 135 -4.23 9.86 -1.31
C ALA A 135 -3.75 8.40 -1.44
N PHE A 136 -2.82 7.94 -0.57
CA PHE A 136 -2.39 6.54 -0.57
C PHE A 136 -3.46 5.60 -0.02
N PHE A 137 -4.20 6.00 1.02
CA PHE A 137 -5.24 5.14 1.59
C PHE A 137 -6.57 5.23 0.85
N ASP A 138 -6.75 6.20 -0.05
CA ASP A 138 -7.97 6.34 -0.83
C ASP A 138 -7.85 5.78 -2.25
N ALA A 139 -8.98 5.78 -2.98
CA ALA A 139 -9.00 5.51 -4.41
C ALA A 139 -9.22 6.83 -5.17
N PRO A 140 -8.53 7.06 -6.31
CA PRO A 140 -8.79 8.23 -7.12
C PRO A 140 -10.21 8.18 -7.71
N ASP A 141 -10.81 9.34 -7.97
CA ASP A 141 -12.05 9.40 -8.72
C ASP A 141 -11.78 9.12 -10.20
N VAL A 142 -12.71 8.47 -10.90
CA VAL A 142 -12.59 8.16 -12.33
C VAL A 142 -12.39 9.41 -13.19
N SER A 143 -12.94 10.54 -12.74
CA SER A 143 -12.85 11.82 -13.44
C SER A 143 -11.52 12.56 -13.20
N ASN A 144 -10.74 12.15 -12.19
CA ASN A 144 -9.54 12.85 -11.76
C ASN A 144 -8.27 12.02 -11.99
N PRO A 145 -7.56 12.22 -13.13
CA PRO A 145 -6.34 11.49 -13.45
C PRO A 145 -5.11 11.99 -12.69
N LEU A 146 -5.22 13.03 -11.85
CA LEU A 146 -4.09 13.65 -11.16
C LEU A 146 -3.81 13.03 -9.80
N THR A 147 -4.82 12.41 -9.19
CA THR A 147 -4.69 11.73 -7.91
C THR A 147 -4.00 10.37 -8.07
N PRO A 148 -3.05 10.02 -7.18
CA PRO A 148 -2.34 8.75 -7.26
C PRO A 148 -3.28 7.56 -7.01
N TRP A 149 -2.87 6.39 -7.54
CA TRP A 149 -3.59 5.13 -7.40
C TRP A 149 -3.30 4.47 -6.05
N GLY A 150 -4.07 4.85 -5.03
CA GLY A 150 -3.92 4.35 -3.65
C GLY A 150 -4.45 2.93 -3.40
N LEU A 151 -4.40 2.49 -2.14
CA LEU A 151 -4.64 1.13 -1.69
C LEU A 151 -6.07 0.63 -2.01
N LYS A 152 -7.08 1.47 -1.79
CA LYS A 152 -8.49 1.11 -2.07
C LYS A 152 -8.78 0.91 -3.56
N TYR A 153 -7.92 1.43 -4.44
CA TYR A 153 -8.01 1.14 -5.87
C TYR A 153 -7.67 -0.32 -6.18
N TRP A 154 -6.70 -0.88 -5.45
CA TRP A 154 -6.22 -2.24 -5.67
C TRP A 154 -6.97 -3.28 -4.84
N ILE A 155 -7.39 -2.91 -3.63
CA ILE A 155 -8.03 -3.81 -2.67
C ILE A 155 -9.46 -3.35 -2.43
N VAL A 156 -10.40 -4.01 -3.08
CA VAL A 156 -11.83 -3.72 -2.96
C VAL A 156 -12.51 -4.72 -2.05
N LYS A 157 -13.35 -4.22 -1.13
CA LYS A 157 -14.04 -5.04 -0.13
C LYS A 157 -15.30 -5.68 -0.74
N ASN A 158 -15.61 -6.90 -0.31
CA ASN A 158 -16.84 -7.62 -0.64
C ASN A 158 -17.27 -8.45 0.59
N ALA A 159 -18.58 -8.66 0.76
CA ALA A 159 -19.15 -9.46 1.83
C ALA A 159 -18.88 -10.97 1.65
N THR A 160 -18.83 -11.44 0.40
CA THR A 160 -18.67 -12.85 0.09
C THR A 160 -17.22 -13.29 0.24
N ILE A 161 -17.02 -14.42 0.94
CA ILE A 161 -15.71 -15.04 1.14
C ILE A 161 -15.18 -15.57 -0.20
N GLY A 162 -13.91 -15.29 -0.51
CA GLY A 162 -13.24 -15.77 -1.72
C GLY A 162 -12.65 -14.64 -2.57
N PHE A 163 -12.27 -14.94 -3.81
CA PHE A 163 -11.72 -13.97 -4.76
C PHE A 163 -12.82 -13.14 -5.44
N ASN A 164 -13.52 -12.35 -4.62
CA ASN A 164 -14.66 -11.51 -5.05
C ASN A 164 -14.34 -10.01 -5.02
N GLY A 165 -13.05 -9.66 -4.96
CA GLY A 165 -12.55 -8.31 -5.17
C GLY A 165 -13.15 -7.68 -6.42
N GLY A 166 -13.89 -6.59 -6.23
CA GLY A 166 -14.60 -5.90 -7.30
C GLY A 166 -13.77 -4.80 -7.95
N LEU A 167 -14.42 -4.05 -8.84
CA LEU A 167 -13.89 -2.79 -9.34
C LEU A 167 -14.13 -1.69 -8.30
N PRO A 168 -13.19 -0.74 -8.12
CA PRO A 168 -13.44 0.46 -7.33
C PRO A 168 -14.60 1.26 -7.94
N SER A 169 -15.31 2.03 -7.12
CA SER A 169 -16.50 2.78 -7.55
C SER A 169 -16.19 3.66 -8.78
N GLY A 170 -17.01 3.54 -9.83
CA GLY A 170 -16.87 4.33 -11.05
C GLY A 170 -15.87 3.80 -12.08
N PHE A 171 -15.09 2.76 -11.78
CA PHE A 171 -14.13 2.18 -12.72
C PHE A 171 -14.71 0.97 -13.46
N THR A 172 -14.35 0.84 -14.73
CA THR A 172 -14.67 -0.32 -15.59
C THR A 172 -13.53 -1.34 -15.66
N THR A 173 -12.29 -0.90 -15.39
CA THR A 173 -11.09 -1.73 -15.39
C THR A 173 -10.14 -1.29 -14.28
N VAL A 174 -9.35 -2.22 -13.74
CA VAL A 174 -8.23 -1.91 -12.83
C VAL A 174 -6.95 -1.94 -13.64
N ALA A 175 -6.26 -0.81 -13.76
CA ALA A 175 -5.00 -0.67 -14.51
C ALA A 175 -5.06 -1.25 -15.94
N ASN A 176 -6.18 -1.03 -16.65
CA ASN A 176 -6.48 -1.58 -17.98
C ASN A 176 -6.72 -3.11 -18.03
N ILE A 177 -7.01 -3.72 -16.88
CA ILE A 177 -7.41 -5.12 -16.74
C ILE A 177 -8.90 -5.21 -16.42
N ASN A 178 -9.62 -6.05 -17.18
CA ASN A 178 -11.01 -6.34 -16.93
C ASN A 178 -11.13 -7.57 -16.01
N LEU A 179 -11.71 -7.37 -14.83
CA LEU A 179 -11.84 -8.42 -13.80
C LEU A 179 -12.86 -9.51 -14.17
N THR A 180 -13.71 -9.27 -15.17
CA THR A 180 -14.65 -10.27 -15.69
C THR A 180 -13.92 -11.27 -16.59
N THR A 181 -12.95 -10.80 -17.38
CA THR A 181 -12.15 -11.66 -18.27
C THR A 181 -10.97 -12.29 -17.54
N VAL A 182 -10.42 -11.61 -16.52
CA VAL A 182 -9.29 -12.09 -15.72
C VAL A 182 -9.70 -12.15 -14.24
N PRO A 183 -10.51 -13.15 -13.83
CA PRO A 183 -10.95 -13.27 -12.44
C PRO A 183 -9.80 -13.57 -11.46
N GLN A 184 -8.67 -14.07 -11.95
CA GLN A 184 -7.45 -14.34 -11.17
C GLN A 184 -6.81 -13.07 -10.60
N PHE A 185 -7.12 -11.89 -11.16
CA PHE A 185 -6.58 -10.61 -10.70
C PHE A 185 -7.36 -10.02 -9.52
N LYS A 186 -8.45 -10.66 -9.08
CA LYS A 186 -9.28 -10.19 -7.96
C LYS A 186 -8.58 -10.44 -6.63
N ASN A 187 -8.73 -9.52 -5.67
CA ASN A 187 -8.27 -9.73 -4.31
C ASN A 187 -9.21 -10.68 -3.54
N TYR A 188 -8.65 -11.35 -2.51
CA TYR A 188 -9.44 -12.15 -1.58
C TYR A 188 -10.25 -11.23 -0.64
N THR A 189 -11.49 -11.59 -0.36
CA THR A 189 -12.44 -10.81 0.45
C THR A 189 -13.15 -11.69 1.47
N GLY A 190 -13.66 -11.06 2.53
CA GLY A 190 -14.53 -11.68 3.53
C GLY A 190 -14.92 -10.68 4.62
N THR A 191 -16.12 -10.83 5.17
CA THR A 191 -16.59 -10.04 6.32
C THR A 191 -16.65 -10.90 7.57
N TYR A 192 -16.25 -10.34 8.71
CA TYR A 192 -16.44 -10.92 10.03
C TYR A 192 -17.56 -10.18 10.77
N THR A 193 -18.28 -10.90 11.62
CA THR A 193 -19.36 -10.35 12.45
C THR A 193 -18.92 -10.17 13.90
N THR A 194 -18.04 -11.03 14.37
CA THR A 194 -17.56 -11.11 15.75
C THR A 194 -16.05 -11.35 15.77
N ILE A 195 -15.37 -10.76 16.75
CA ILE A 195 -13.94 -10.99 16.98
C ILE A 195 -13.81 -12.28 17.80
N SER A 196 -13.79 -13.42 17.13
CA SER A 196 -13.59 -14.75 17.72
C SER A 196 -12.57 -15.58 16.93
N LYS A 197 -12.09 -16.68 17.53
CA LYS A 197 -11.23 -17.65 16.82
C LYS A 197 -11.93 -18.20 15.57
N THR A 198 -13.20 -18.57 15.72
CA THR A 198 -14.03 -19.22 14.70
C THR A 198 -14.53 -18.28 13.59
N ASP A 199 -14.46 -16.96 13.76
CA ASP A 199 -14.95 -16.00 12.76
C ASP A 199 -13.79 -15.21 12.16
N LEU A 200 -13.12 -14.37 12.95
CA LEU A 200 -12.06 -13.50 12.43
C LEU A 200 -10.76 -14.26 12.16
N VAL A 201 -10.29 -15.06 13.12
CA VAL A 201 -8.95 -15.66 13.05
C VAL A 201 -8.88 -16.72 11.96
N GLU A 202 -9.87 -17.60 11.88
CA GLU A 202 -9.98 -18.60 10.79
C GLU A 202 -10.01 -17.92 9.41
N LYS A 203 -10.83 -16.88 9.22
CA LYS A 203 -10.88 -16.14 7.94
C LYS A 203 -9.56 -15.48 7.57
N LEU A 204 -8.82 -14.95 8.55
CA LEU A 204 -7.49 -14.37 8.31
C LEU A 204 -6.47 -15.45 7.91
N ARG A 205 -6.50 -16.64 8.54
CA ARG A 205 -5.62 -17.76 8.19
C ARG A 205 -5.89 -18.24 6.77
N THR A 206 -7.17 -18.46 6.42
CA THR A 206 -7.55 -18.87 5.07
C THR A 206 -7.20 -17.81 4.04
N ALA A 207 -7.42 -16.52 4.34
CA ALA A 207 -7.01 -15.44 3.46
C ALA A 207 -5.50 -15.48 3.19
N HIS A 208 -4.68 -15.62 4.25
CA HIS A 208 -3.22 -15.69 4.11
C HIS A 208 -2.78 -16.86 3.22
N ARG A 209 -3.33 -18.06 3.42
CA ARG A 209 -3.00 -19.24 2.61
C ARG A 209 -3.41 -19.10 1.15
N MET A 210 -4.62 -18.60 0.90
CA MET A 210 -5.13 -18.42 -0.46
C MET A 210 -4.36 -17.35 -1.23
N THR A 211 -3.84 -16.32 -0.55
CA THR A 211 -3.03 -15.28 -1.19
C THR A 211 -1.55 -15.65 -1.34
N ASP A 212 -1.08 -16.72 -0.70
CA ASP A 212 0.29 -17.22 -0.84
C ASP A 212 0.42 -18.12 -2.09
N TRP A 213 0.10 -17.52 -3.24
CA TRP A 213 0.14 -18.24 -4.51
C TRP A 213 1.58 -18.55 -4.92
N VAL A 214 1.84 -19.83 -5.22
CA VAL A 214 3.11 -20.31 -5.75
C VAL A 214 2.87 -20.92 -7.12
N SER A 215 3.55 -20.40 -8.14
CA SER A 215 3.51 -20.99 -9.49
C SER A 215 3.99 -22.45 -9.44
N PRO A 216 3.28 -23.40 -10.08
CA PRO A 216 3.69 -24.81 -10.15
C PRO A 216 5.01 -24.99 -10.89
N VAL A 217 5.37 -24.04 -11.75
CA VAL A 217 6.65 -24.00 -12.45
C VAL A 217 7.28 -22.65 -12.19
N LYS A 218 8.47 -22.63 -11.57
CA LYS A 218 9.31 -21.43 -11.57
C LYS A 218 10.02 -21.36 -12.92
N MET A 219 10.32 -20.15 -13.40
CA MET A 219 11.09 -19.96 -14.64
C MET A 219 12.42 -20.75 -14.64
N SER A 220 13.01 -20.98 -13.47
CA SER A 220 14.22 -21.78 -13.26
C SER A 220 14.00 -23.31 -13.26
N ASP A 221 12.77 -23.78 -13.09
CA ASP A 221 12.44 -25.19 -12.83
C ASP A 221 12.14 -26.00 -14.11
N PHE A 222 12.26 -25.39 -15.30
CA PHE A 222 12.26 -26.11 -16.58
C PHE A 222 13.39 -27.15 -16.72
N HIS A 223 14.29 -27.26 -15.73
CA HIS A 223 15.45 -28.16 -15.71
C HIS A 223 15.55 -29.06 -14.46
N GLY A 224 14.51 -29.18 -13.62
CA GLY A 224 14.61 -29.79 -12.29
C GLY A 224 13.70 -31.00 -12.02
N ASP A 225 14.23 -31.96 -11.26
CA ASP A 225 13.60 -33.24 -10.91
C ASP A 225 12.60 -33.09 -9.74
N PHE A 226 11.36 -32.69 -10.05
CA PHE A 226 10.28 -32.48 -9.08
C PHE A 226 9.60 -33.78 -8.58
N GLY A 227 10.08 -34.95 -8.99
CA GLY A 227 9.37 -36.22 -8.85
C GLY A 227 9.33 -36.90 -7.46
N GLN A 228 9.94 -36.36 -6.40
CA GLN A 228 10.14 -37.12 -5.14
C GLN A 228 9.62 -36.50 -3.84
N ARG A 229 8.77 -35.46 -3.88
CA ARG A 229 8.19 -34.92 -2.65
C ARG A 229 6.85 -35.59 -2.34
N ARG A 230 6.82 -36.39 -1.26
CA ARG A 230 5.56 -36.86 -0.66
C ARG A 230 4.87 -35.67 -0.01
N VAL A 231 3.73 -35.27 -0.56
CA VAL A 231 2.91 -34.16 -0.05
C VAL A 231 1.55 -34.71 0.34
N LEU A 232 1.06 -34.30 1.51
CA LEU A 232 -0.30 -34.59 1.94
C LEU A 232 -1.22 -33.52 1.35
N PHE A 233 -2.13 -33.91 0.46
CA PHE A 233 -3.13 -33.02 -0.12
C PHE A 233 -4.43 -33.15 0.67
N VAL A 234 -4.75 -32.13 1.47
CA VAL A 234 -6.00 -32.03 2.22
C VAL A 234 -6.64 -30.67 1.94
N ASN A 235 -7.96 -30.59 2.02
CA ASN A 235 -8.67 -29.33 1.84
C ASN A 235 -8.47 -28.40 3.06
N GLU A 236 -8.73 -27.10 2.88
CA GLU A 236 -8.56 -26.08 3.92
C GLU A 236 -9.36 -26.41 5.20
N GLU A 237 -10.57 -26.95 5.06
CA GLU A 237 -11.42 -27.35 6.18
C GLU A 237 -10.74 -28.41 7.08
N THR A 238 -10.07 -29.39 6.48
CA THR A 238 -9.33 -30.42 7.23
C THR A 238 -8.10 -29.84 7.90
N ILE A 239 -7.41 -28.88 7.29
CA ILE A 239 -6.25 -28.21 7.91
C ILE A 239 -6.68 -27.39 9.13
N LEU A 240 -7.74 -26.59 9.01
CA LEU A 240 -8.29 -25.83 10.14
C LEU A 240 -8.74 -26.75 11.28
N GLY A 241 -9.37 -27.88 10.95
CA GLY A 241 -9.71 -28.91 11.92
C GLY A 241 -8.50 -29.44 12.70
N LEU A 242 -7.40 -29.73 12.01
CA LEU A 242 -6.16 -30.22 12.64
C LEU A 242 -5.49 -29.15 13.52
N GLU A 243 -5.48 -27.88 13.08
CA GLU A 243 -4.93 -26.78 13.87
C GLU A 243 -5.76 -26.50 15.13
N ASN A 244 -7.09 -26.53 15.02
CA ASN A 244 -7.98 -26.34 16.15
C ASN A 244 -7.81 -27.46 17.20
N ILE A 245 -7.49 -28.70 16.79
CA ILE A 245 -7.16 -29.81 17.71
C ILE A 245 -5.82 -29.59 18.40
N GLY A 246 -4.81 -29.05 17.69
CA GLY A 246 -3.47 -28.82 18.24
C GLY A 246 -3.35 -27.64 19.19
N GLU A 247 -4.33 -26.73 19.20
CA GLU A 247 -4.40 -25.56 20.09
C GLU A 247 -5.20 -25.80 21.39
N ALA A 248 -5.75 -27.00 21.60
CA ALA A 248 -6.53 -27.38 22.78
C ALA A 248 -5.66 -27.61 24.03
#